data_AF-A0A7J7N1Q5-F1
#
_entry.id   AF-A0A7J7N1Q5-F1
#
_cell.length_a   1.000
_cell.length_b   1.000
_cell.length_c   1.000
_cell.angle_alpha   90.00
_cell.angle_beta   90.00
_cell.angle_gamma   90.00
#
_symmetry.space_group_name_H-M   'P 1'
#
loop_
_entity.id
_entity.type
_entity.pdbx_description
1 polymer ?
#
loop_
_entity_poly.entity_id
_entity_poly.type
_entity_poly.pdbx_seq_one_letter_code
_entity_poly.pdbx_strand_id
1 'polypeptide(L)' 'MLSAHADCQTAIALQHLLKLKRHLKIAFGLSDARCQEFSPNDPLKPGEAMSRQNIPFDISGTHISLPTSHKEIIVRYQ' A
#
# COMPACT_ATOMS: atom_id res chain seq x y z
N MET A 1 26.68 -4.93 1.28
CA MET A 1 25.97 -5.27 2.54
C MET A 1 25.15 -4.09 3.06
N LEU A 2 25.65 -2.84 3.02
CA LEU A 2 24.87 -1.63 3.36
C LEU A 2 23.65 -1.37 2.45
N SER A 3 23.73 -1.69 1.14
CA SER A 3 22.62 -1.52 0.20
C SER A 3 21.41 -2.40 0.53
N ALA A 4 21.63 -3.68 0.81
CA ALA A 4 20.55 -4.64 1.06
C ALA A 4 19.68 -4.26 2.28
N HIS A 5 20.25 -3.62 3.29
CA HIS A 5 19.48 -3.16 4.45
C HIS A 5 18.58 -1.97 4.11
N ALA A 6 19.11 -0.99 3.37
CA ALA A 6 18.33 0.14 2.86
C ALA A 6 17.21 -0.36 1.92
N ASP A 7 17.52 -1.30 1.03
CA ASP A 7 16.55 -1.91 0.13
C ASP A 7 15.43 -2.63 0.91
N CYS A 8 15.77 -3.36 1.99
CA CYS A 8 14.79 -3.99 2.86
C CYS A 8 13.90 -2.96 3.58
N GLN A 9 14.45 -1.83 4.05
CA GLN A 9 13.65 -0.77 4.66
C GLN A 9 12.68 -0.16 3.64
N THR A 10 13.15 0.11 2.42
CA THR A 10 12.31 0.60 1.33
C THR A 10 11.22 -0.41 0.98
N ALA A 11 11.53 -1.69 0.92
CA ALA A 11 10.56 -2.73 0.62
C ALA A 11 9.48 -2.86 1.72
N ILE A 12 9.87 -2.77 2.99
CA ILE A 12 8.92 -2.72 4.13
C ILE A 12 8.01 -1.49 3.98
N ALA A 13 8.58 -0.30 3.76
CA ALA A 13 7.80 0.93 3.59
C ALA A 13 6.82 0.82 2.40
N LEU A 14 7.27 0.27 1.28
CA LEU A 14 6.44 0.04 0.10
C LEU A 14 5.31 -0.95 0.39
N GLN A 15 5.57 -2.02 1.13
CA GLN A 15 4.54 -2.99 1.51
C GLN A 15 3.42 -2.35 2.33
N HIS A 16 3.76 -1.47 3.28
CA HIS A 16 2.78 -0.70 4.05
C HIS A 16 1.96 0.24 3.16
N LEU A 17 2.63 0.95 2.25
CA LEU A 17 1.98 1.86 1.32
C LEU A 17 1.00 1.13 0.40
N LEU A 18 1.37 -0.06 -0.09
CA LEU A 18 0.50 -0.89 -0.93
C LEU A 18 -0.71 -1.42 -0.16
N LYS A 19 -0.54 -1.82 1.11
CA LYS A 19 -1.66 -2.19 1.98
C LYS A 19 -2.59 -1.03 2.22
N LEU A 20 -2.06 0.15 2.53
CA LEU A 20 -2.85 1.37 2.72
C LEU A 20 -3.62 1.74 1.44
N LYS A 21 -2.94 1.74 0.28
CA LYS A 21 -3.57 1.99 -1.03
C LYS A 21 -4.74 1.03 -1.26
N ARG A 22 -4.54 -0.27 -1.06
CA ARG A 22 -5.58 -1.29 -1.21
C ARG A 22 -6.73 -1.08 -0.23
N HIS A 23 -6.42 -0.78 1.02
CA HIS A 23 -7.43 -0.54 2.05
C HIS A 23 -8.32 0.65 1.69
N LEU A 24 -7.74 1.80 1.30
CA LEU A 24 -8.49 2.97 0.87
C LEU A 24 -9.36 2.66 -0.35
N LYS A 25 -8.80 1.94 -1.34
CA LYS A 25 -9.55 1.53 -2.53
C LYS A 25 -10.81 0.74 -2.16
N ILE A 26 -10.70 -0.22 -1.23
CA ILE A 26 -11.84 -1.02 -0.77
C ILE A 26 -12.79 -0.19 0.10
N ALA A 27 -12.27 0.53 1.09
CA ALA A 27 -13.06 1.31 2.04
C ALA A 27 -13.92 2.37 1.34
N PHE A 28 -13.47 2.92 0.21
CA PHE A 28 -14.22 3.91 -0.58
C PHE A 28 -14.85 3.33 -1.86
N GLY A 29 -14.82 2.02 -2.07
CA GLY A 29 -15.42 1.37 -3.24
C GLY A 29 -14.86 1.86 -4.58
N LEU A 30 -13.57 2.18 -4.62
CA LEU A 30 -12.90 2.71 -5.81
C LEU A 30 -12.56 1.60 -6.82
N SER A 31 -12.86 1.85 -8.10
CA SER A 31 -12.42 1.00 -9.21
C SER A 31 -11.04 1.42 -9.73
N ASP A 32 -10.32 0.53 -10.42
CA ASP A 32 -9.05 0.89 -11.07
C ASP A 32 -9.23 1.97 -12.13
N ALA A 33 -10.31 1.90 -12.92
CA ALA A 33 -10.63 2.90 -13.93
C ALA A 33 -10.77 4.29 -13.31
N ARG A 34 -11.51 4.42 -12.21
CA ARG A 34 -11.70 5.70 -11.51
C ARG A 34 -10.39 6.24 -10.93
N CYS A 35 -9.52 5.37 -10.41
CA CYS A 35 -8.20 5.79 -9.93
C CYS A 35 -7.29 6.26 -11.08
N GLN A 36 -7.39 5.66 -12.26
CA GLN A 36 -6.57 5.99 -13.42
C GLN A 36 -7.02 7.28 -14.11
N GLU A 37 -8.33 7.56 -14.11
CA GLU A 37 -8.93 8.77 -14.68
C GLU A 37 -8.74 10.01 -13.80
N PHE A 38 -8.38 9.84 -12.52
CA PHE A 38 -8.21 10.95 -11.59
C PHE A 38 -7.01 11.82 -11.94
N SER A 39 -7.22 13.14 -12.00
CA SER A 39 -6.17 14.15 -12.09
C SER A 39 -6.31 15.18 -10.95
N PRO A 40 -5.24 15.50 -10.22
CA PRO A 40 -5.29 16.46 -9.11
C PRO A 40 -5.74 17.87 -9.50
N ASN A 41 -5.61 18.22 -10.79
CA ASN A 41 -5.98 19.54 -11.31
C ASN A 41 -7.43 19.60 -11.78
N ASP A 42 -8.14 18.47 -11.79
CA ASP A 42 -9.51 18.42 -12.27
C ASP A 42 -10.44 19.06 -11.22
N PRO A 43 -11.46 19.83 -11.66
CA PRO A 43 -12.44 20.38 -10.75
C PRO A 43 -13.23 19.23 -10.10
N LEU A 44 -13.47 19.34 -8.79
CA LEU A 44 -14.32 18.42 -8.04
C LEU A 44 -15.71 18.36 -8.68
N LYS A 45 -16.08 17.18 -9.20
CA LYS A 45 -17.38 16.99 -9.85
C LYS A 45 -18.48 16.91 -8.78
N PRO A 46 -19.58 17.68 -8.92
CA PRO A 46 -20.72 17.55 -8.02
C PRO A 46 -21.26 16.12 -8.05
N GLY A 47 -21.41 15.48 -6.89
CA GLY A 47 -21.90 14.10 -6.78
C GLY A 47 -20.83 13.02 -6.59
N GLU A 48 -19.54 13.35 -6.57
CA GLU A 48 -18.45 12.42 -6.18
C GLU A 48 -18.38 12.14 -4.67
N ALA A 49 -19.52 12.13 -3.96
CA ALA A 49 -19.56 11.77 -2.55
C ALA A 49 -19.20 10.29 -2.40
N MET A 50 -18.04 10.02 -1.82
CA MET A 50 -17.62 8.64 -1.53
C MET A 50 -18.24 8.19 -0.21
N SER A 51 -18.98 7.09 -0.25
CA SER A 51 -19.44 6.42 0.96
C SER A 51 -18.32 5.54 1.50
N ARG A 52 -17.90 5.80 2.74
CA ARG A 52 -16.86 5.01 3.41
C ARG A 52 -17.49 3.79 4.08
N GLN A 53 -17.04 2.61 3.71
CA GLN A 53 -17.31 1.37 4.40
C GLN A 53 -16.45 1.28 5.68
N ASN A 54 -17.05 0.85 6.78
CA ASN A 54 -16.37 0.70 8.07
C ASN A 54 -15.58 -0.63 8.14
N ILE A 55 -14.54 -0.73 7.33
CA ILE A 55 -13.66 -1.91 7.27
C ILE A 55 -12.41 -1.60 8.12
N PRO A 56 -11.97 -2.51 9.00
CA PRO A 56 -10.72 -2.34 9.73
C PRO A 56 -9.50 -2.33 8.80
N PHE A 57 -8.49 -1.53 9.12
CA PHE A 57 -7.20 -1.60 8.43
C PHE A 57 -6.39 -2.77 9.01
N ASP A 58 -6.06 -3.75 8.15
CA ASP A 58 -5.36 -4.96 8.58
C ASP A 58 -3.89 -5.00 8.10
N ILE A 59 -2.98 -4.93 9.07
CA ILE A 59 -1.54 -5.07 8.87
C ILE A 59 -1.04 -6.49 9.18
N SER A 60 -1.93 -7.44 9.52
CA SER A 60 -1.56 -8.83 9.77
C SER A 60 -0.84 -9.47 8.56
N GLY A 61 0.11 -10.37 8.82
CA GLY A 61 0.90 -11.03 7.78
C GLY A 61 1.92 -10.14 7.05
N THR A 62 2.14 -8.90 7.49
CA THR A 62 3.20 -8.02 6.95
C THR A 62 4.49 -8.26 7.74
N HIS A 63 5.59 -8.58 7.06
CA HIS A 63 6.90 -8.69 7.71
C HIS A 63 7.51 -7.29 7.88
N ILE A 64 7.27 -6.68 9.04
CA ILE A 64 7.73 -5.31 9.34
C ILE A 64 9.12 -5.26 9.97
N SER A 65 9.66 -6.41 10.39
CA SER A 65 11.00 -6.52 10.96
C SER A 65 12.06 -6.59 9.87
N LEU A 66 13.21 -5.97 10.14
CA LEU A 66 14.36 -6.10 9.27
C LEU A 66 14.88 -7.54 9.30
N PRO A 67 15.17 -8.14 8.13
CA PRO A 67 15.76 -9.46 8.08
C PRO A 67 17.18 -9.40 8.66
N THR A 68 17.51 -10.40 9.46
CA THR A 68 18.80 -10.54 10.15
C THR A 68 19.79 -11.40 9.37
N SER A 69 19.31 -12.11 8.34
CA SER A 69 20.13 -12.97 7.49
C SER A 69 19.76 -12.87 6.01
N HIS A 70 20.72 -13.19 5.13
CA HIS A 70 20.47 -13.21 3.69
C HIS A 70 19.41 -14.25 3.28
N LYS A 71 19.34 -15.40 3.97
CA LYS A 71 18.29 -16.40 3.73
C LYS A 71 16.89 -15.85 3.99
N GLU A 72 16.74 -15.05 5.04
CA GLU A 72 15.49 -14.39 5.40
C GLU A 72 15.06 -13.35 4.36
N ILE A 73 16.03 -12.66 3.74
CA ILE A 73 15.76 -11.77 2.60
C ILE A 73 15.16 -12.55 1.43
N ILE A 74 15.80 -13.66 1.03
CA ILE A 74 15.33 -14.48 -0.12
C ILE A 74 13.91 -15.00 0.12
N VAL A 75 13.62 -15.52 1.31
CA VAL A 75 12.28 -16.08 1.62
C VAL A 75 11.18 -15.01 1.65
N ARG A 76 11.50 -13.78 2.06
CA ARG A 76 10.51 -12.71 2.22
C ARG A 76 10.22 -11.93 0.94
N TYR A 77 11.19 -11.86 0.03
CA TYR A 77 11.13 -10.95 -1.12
C TYR A 77 11.25 -11.65 -2.49
N GLN A 78 11.24 -12.98 -2.55
CA GLN A 78 10.92 -13.74 -3.77
C GLN A 78 9.41 -13.72 -4.02
#